data_AF-A0A932TL75-F1
#
_entry.id   AF-A0A932TL75-F1
#
_cell.length_a   1.000
_cell.length_b   1.000
_cell.length_c   1.000
_cell.angle_alpha   90.00
_cell.angle_beta   90.00
_cell.angle_gamma   90.00
#
_symmetry.space_group_name_H-M   'P 1'
#
loop_
_entity.id
_entity.type
_entity.pdbx_description
1 polymer ?
#
loop_
_entity_poly.entity_id
_entity_poly.type
_entity_poly.pdbx_seq_one_letter_code
_entity_poly.pdbx_strand_id
1 'polypeptide(L)'
;MFNELFGWGAALGSLAMGIYMGQKFQREDWLGGYGSFPRRMVRLAHVALAAIGMLNIQFSQSLPRLHLSGAMLTTASFTLIAAAVLMPACCLWMAWRRSHFEIFAAPVICLATGIILTIGGLIP
;
A
#
# COMPACT_ATOMS: atom_id res chain seq x y z
N MET A 1 9.56 -10.80 -10.32
CA MET A 1 9.27 -9.98 -11.52
C MET A 1 7.99 -9.17 -11.35
N PHE A 2 6.79 -9.77 -11.18
CA PHE A 2 5.54 -9.00 -11.04
C PHE A 2 5.51 -8.05 -9.83
N ASN A 3 5.97 -8.48 -8.65
CA ASN A 3 6.00 -7.62 -7.45
C ASN A 3 6.85 -6.35 -7.65
N GLU A 4 7.94 -6.46 -8.38
CA GLU A 4 8.84 -5.32 -8.63
C GLU A 4 8.19 -4.30 -9.55
N LEU A 5 7.54 -4.74 -10.63
CA LEU A 5 6.78 -3.86 -11.52
C LEU A 5 5.61 -3.19 -10.78
N PHE A 6 4.88 -3.94 -9.94
CA PHE A 6 3.83 -3.39 -9.08
C PHE A 6 4.38 -2.40 -8.06
N GLY A 7 5.54 -2.69 -7.48
CA GLY A 7 6.20 -1.81 -6.51
C GLY A 7 6.63 -0.48 -7.12
N TRP A 8 7.24 -0.51 -8.30
CA TRP A 8 7.56 0.69 -9.07
C TRP A 8 6.32 1.44 -9.53
N GLY A 9 5.28 0.72 -9.98
CA GLY A 9 3.99 1.33 -10.33
C GLY A 9 3.33 2.03 -9.14
N ALA A 10 3.37 1.42 -7.96
CA ALA A 10 2.86 2.01 -6.72
C ALA A 10 3.69 3.22 -6.26
N ALA A 11 5.02 3.18 -6.43
CA ALA A 11 5.87 4.33 -6.16
C ALA A 11 5.56 5.51 -7.10
N LEU A 12 5.36 5.24 -8.40
CA LEU A 12 4.98 6.25 -9.38
C LEU A 12 3.57 6.80 -9.12
N GLY A 13 2.63 5.94 -8.72
CA GLY A 13 1.30 6.33 -8.26
C GLY A 13 1.35 7.20 -7.00
N SER A 14 2.25 6.90 -6.06
CA SER A 14 2.49 7.73 -4.88
C SER A 14 2.96 9.13 -5.28
N LEU A 15 3.94 9.22 -6.20
CA LEU A 15 4.43 10.51 -6.73
C LEU A 15 3.32 11.32 -7.38
N ALA A 16 2.53 10.71 -8.27
CA ALA A 16 1.39 11.36 -8.90
C ALA A 16 0.38 11.89 -7.87
N MET A 17 0.12 11.11 -6.82
CA MET A 17 -0.78 11.49 -5.74
C MET A 17 -0.22 12.61 -4.85
N GLY A 18 1.10 12.62 -4.63
CA GLY A 18 1.80 13.72 -3.97
C GLY A 18 1.71 15.03 -4.76
N ILE A 19 1.88 14.96 -6.09
CA ILE A 19 1.69 16.10 -6.99
C ILE A 19 0.25 16.61 -6.90
N TYR A 20 -0.74 15.71 -6.96
CA TYR A 20 -2.16 16.05 -6.86
C TYR A 20 -2.48 16.78 -5.53
N MET A 21 -1.91 16.33 -4.41
CA MET A 21 -2.04 17.04 -3.13
C MET A 21 -1.35 18.41 -3.12
N GLY A 22 -0.20 18.53 -3.78
CA GLY A 22 0.62 19.74 -3.82
C GLY A 22 0.08 20.86 -4.70
N GLN A 23 -0.72 20.53 -5.73
CA GLN A 23 -1.17 21.49 -6.75
C GLN A 23 -1.93 22.72 -6.21
N LYS A 24 -2.63 22.59 -5.07
CA LYS A 24 -3.35 23.73 -4.45
C LYS A 24 -3.05 23.88 -2.97
N PHE A 25 -1.79 23.69 -2.59
CA PHE A 25 -1.30 23.93 -1.23
C PHE A 25 -1.66 25.33 -0.68
N GLN A 26 -1.71 26.35 -1.56
CA GLN A 26 -2.02 27.73 -1.20
C GLN A 26 -3.50 28.00 -0.85
N ARG A 27 -4.42 27.05 -1.09
CA ARG A 27 -5.84 27.22 -0.73
C ARG A 27 -6.17 26.44 0.54
N GLU A 28 -6.58 27.16 1.59
CA GLU A 28 -6.94 26.58 2.90
C GLU A 28 -8.14 25.61 2.79
N ASP A 29 -9.07 25.85 1.86
CA ASP A 29 -10.25 25.02 1.61
C ASP A 29 -9.98 23.78 0.73
N TRP A 30 -8.75 23.59 0.24
CA TRP A 30 -8.45 22.47 -0.66
C TRP A 30 -8.63 21.12 0.04
N LEU A 31 -9.44 20.24 -0.57
CA LEU A 31 -9.92 18.97 0.01
C LEU A 31 -10.77 19.14 1.28
N GLY A 32 -11.49 20.25 1.43
CA GLY A 32 -12.44 20.49 2.52
C GLY A 32 -11.81 21.01 3.82
N GLY A 33 -10.61 21.58 3.75
CA GLY A 33 -9.88 22.15 4.88
C GLY A 33 -8.69 21.31 5.36
N TYR A 34 -7.72 21.94 6.04
CA TYR A 34 -6.50 21.28 6.51
C TYR A 34 -6.75 20.10 7.48
N GLY A 35 -7.84 20.17 8.26
CA GLY A 35 -8.25 19.15 9.23
C GLY A 35 -9.29 18.15 8.71
N SER A 36 -9.64 18.20 7.43
CA SER A 36 -10.73 17.41 6.88
C SER A 36 -10.39 15.91 6.86
N PHE A 37 -11.41 15.09 7.15
CA PHE A 37 -11.29 13.63 7.09
C PHE A 37 -10.82 13.13 5.70
N PRO A 38 -11.32 13.66 4.56
CA PRO A 38 -10.83 13.27 3.24
C PRO A 38 -9.33 13.51 3.06
N ARG A 39 -8.81 14.69 3.47
CA ARG A 39 -7.39 15.02 3.29
C ARG A 39 -6.47 14.09 4.08
N ARG A 40 -6.89 13.68 5.28
CA ARG A 40 -6.15 12.68 6.08
C ARG A 40 -6.11 11.30 5.41
N MET A 41 -7.24 10.84 4.86
CA MET A 41 -7.32 9.54 4.20
C MET A 41 -6.55 9.50 2.88
N VAL A 42 -6.59 10.59 2.09
CA VAL A 42 -5.80 10.72 0.86
C VAL A 42 -4.30 10.71 1.21
N ARG A 43 -3.87 11.40 2.28
CA ARG A 43 -2.46 11.33 2.78
C ARG A 43 -2.05 9.93 3.18
N LEU A 44 -2.92 9.21 3.88
CA LEU A 44 -2.68 7.81 4.26
C LEU A 44 -2.56 6.91 3.01
N ALA A 45 -3.42 7.12 2.00
CA ALA A 45 -3.34 6.41 0.72
C ALA A 45 -1.99 6.65 0.00
N HIS A 46 -1.54 7.91 -0.04
CA HIS A 46 -0.26 8.29 -0.65
C HIS A 46 0.94 7.61 0.03
N VAL A 47 0.98 7.63 1.37
CA VAL A 47 2.05 6.95 2.13
C VAL A 47 1.94 5.43 1.98
N ALA A 48 0.73 4.87 1.99
CA ALA A 48 0.51 3.44 1.76
C ALA A 48 1.03 2.97 0.39
N LEU A 49 0.75 3.74 -0.67
CA LEU A 49 1.27 3.49 -2.02
C LEU A 49 2.81 3.44 -2.04
N ALA A 50 3.47 4.41 -1.40
CA ALA A 50 4.94 4.42 -1.33
C ALA A 50 5.47 3.25 -0.49
N ALA A 51 4.98 3.09 0.75
CA ALA A 51 5.49 2.13 1.70
C ALA A 51 5.28 0.68 1.22
N ILE A 52 4.07 0.33 0.76
CA ILE A 52 3.78 -1.02 0.27
C ILE A 52 4.43 -1.26 -1.10
N GLY A 53 4.57 -0.21 -1.92
CA GLY A 53 5.34 -0.28 -3.16
C GLY A 53 6.80 -0.65 -2.91
N MET A 54 7.45 0.01 -1.96
CA MET A 54 8.82 -0.30 -1.53
C MET A 54 8.93 -1.70 -0.91
N LEU A 55 7.96 -2.13 -0.09
CA LEU A 55 7.93 -3.49 0.46
C LEU A 55 7.87 -4.56 -0.64
N ASN A 56 7.11 -4.34 -1.72
CA ASN A 56 7.04 -5.28 -2.85
C ASN A 56 8.38 -5.37 -3.60
N ILE A 57 9.09 -4.26 -3.78
CA ILE A 57 10.45 -4.25 -4.36
C ILE A 57 11.40 -5.02 -3.43
N GLN A 58 11.35 -4.75 -2.13
CA GLN A 58 12.23 -5.39 -1.16
C GLN A 58 11.97 -6.90 -1.05
N PHE A 59 10.70 -7.32 -1.14
CA PHE A 59 10.31 -8.72 -1.20
C PHE A 59 10.89 -9.39 -2.46
N SER A 60 10.78 -8.75 -3.64
CA SER A 60 11.38 -9.25 -4.89
C SER A 60 12.89 -9.46 -4.77
N GLN A 61 13.60 -8.54 -4.12
CA GLN A 61 15.04 -8.64 -3.88
C GLN A 61 15.41 -9.68 -2.82
N SER A 62 14.51 -9.99 -1.90
CA SER A 62 14.72 -10.96 -0.82
C SER A 62 14.37 -12.40 -1.24
N LEU A 63 13.74 -12.59 -2.40
CA LEU A 63 13.43 -13.91 -2.97
C LEU A 63 14.59 -14.91 -2.95
N PRO A 64 15.83 -14.56 -3.33
CA PRO A 64 16.95 -15.50 -3.33
C PRO A 64 17.42 -15.93 -1.92
N ARG A 65 17.00 -15.19 -0.88
CA ARG A 65 17.40 -15.42 0.52
C ARG A 65 16.30 -16.11 1.35
N LEU A 66 15.13 -16.34 0.77
CA LEU A 66 13.97 -16.92 1.44
C LEU A 66 13.99 -18.45 1.25
N HIS A 67 14.04 -19.20 2.36
CA HIS A 67 13.97 -20.66 2.36
C HIS A 67 12.51 -21.15 2.39
N LEU A 68 11.65 -20.59 1.52
CA LEU A 68 10.23 -20.92 1.49
C LEU A 68 9.89 -21.96 0.41
N SER A 69 8.89 -22.79 0.69
CA SER A 69 8.27 -23.63 -0.34
C SER A 69 7.62 -22.75 -1.42
N GLY A 70 7.63 -23.19 -2.67
CA GLY A 70 7.11 -22.41 -3.81
C GLY A 70 5.66 -21.95 -3.65
N ALA A 71 4.84 -22.73 -2.92
CA ALA A 71 3.46 -22.36 -2.59
C ALA A 71 3.40 -21.16 -1.62
N MET A 72 4.16 -21.18 -0.52
CA MET A 72 4.19 -20.08 0.45
C MET A 72 4.71 -18.78 -0.16
N LEU A 73 5.69 -18.88 -1.05
CA LEU A 73 6.26 -17.74 -1.77
C LEU A 73 5.22 -17.10 -2.72
N THR A 74 4.40 -17.92 -3.38
CA THR A 74 3.32 -17.46 -4.25
C THR A 74 2.22 -16.77 -3.43
N THR A 75 1.84 -17.33 -2.28
CA THR A 75 0.86 -16.72 -1.37
C THR A 75 1.38 -15.39 -0.81
N ALA A 76 2.64 -15.33 -0.37
CA ALA A 76 3.26 -14.09 0.11
C ALA A 76 3.30 -13.01 -0.98
N SER A 77 3.68 -13.38 -2.20
CA SER A 77 3.64 -12.49 -3.36
C SER A 77 2.24 -11.93 -3.64
N PHE A 78 1.23 -12.79 -3.68
CA PHE A 78 -0.13 -12.38 -4.00
C PHE A 78 -0.72 -11.48 -2.91
N THR A 79 -0.49 -11.80 -1.64
CA THR A 79 -0.97 -10.99 -0.50
C THR A 79 -0.33 -9.61 -0.45
N LEU A 80 0.95 -9.47 -0.81
CA LEU A 80 1.64 -8.18 -0.88
C LEU A 80 1.18 -7.31 -2.06
N ILE A 81 0.92 -7.92 -3.23
CA ILE A 81 0.30 -7.20 -4.37
C ILE A 81 -1.11 -6.76 -3.99
N ALA A 82 -1.90 -7.67 -3.42
CA ALA A 82 -3.27 -7.37 -3.00
C ALA A 82 -3.29 -6.21 -1.99
N ALA A 83 -2.40 -6.21 -1.00
CA ALA A 83 -2.27 -5.12 -0.04
C ALA A 83 -1.91 -3.77 -0.72
N ALA A 84 -1.02 -3.80 -1.73
CA ALA A 84 -0.60 -2.60 -2.46
C ALA A 84 -1.75 -1.92 -3.21
N VAL A 85 -2.74 -2.68 -3.66
CA VAL A 85 -3.90 -2.17 -4.39
C VAL A 85 -5.06 -1.87 -3.44
N LEU A 86 -5.39 -2.79 -2.53
CA LEU A 86 -6.52 -2.65 -1.61
C LEU A 86 -6.34 -1.48 -0.66
N MET A 87 -5.15 -1.28 -0.06
CA MET A 87 -4.96 -0.22 0.92
C MET A 87 -5.22 1.20 0.38
N PRO A 88 -4.61 1.64 -0.73
CA PRO A 88 -4.91 2.96 -1.30
C PRO A 88 -6.34 3.05 -1.85
N ALA A 89 -6.88 1.98 -2.44
CA ALA A 89 -8.26 1.96 -2.93
C ALA A 89 -9.28 2.15 -1.80
N CYS A 90 -9.12 1.43 -0.68
CA CYS A 90 -9.96 1.59 0.51
C CYS A 90 -9.81 2.98 1.14
N CYS A 91 -8.60 3.53 1.19
CA CYS A 91 -8.37 4.88 1.71
C CYS A 91 -9.03 5.96 0.85
N LEU A 92 -8.95 5.84 -0.48
CA LEU A 92 -9.61 6.75 -1.43
C LEU A 92 -11.13 6.61 -1.39
N TRP A 93 -11.63 5.38 -1.30
CA TRP A 93 -13.06 5.11 -1.14
C TRP A 93 -13.60 5.74 0.14
N MET A 94 -12.88 5.60 1.26
CA MET A 94 -13.25 6.23 2.53
C MET A 94 -13.13 7.75 2.50
N ALA A 95 -12.22 8.30 1.69
CA ALA A 95 -12.13 9.74 1.49
C ALA A 95 -13.39 10.30 0.79
N TRP A 96 -14.02 9.51 -0.09
CA TRP A 96 -15.24 9.88 -0.80
C TRP A 96 -16.52 9.54 -0.01
N ARG A 97 -16.59 8.36 0.59
CA ARG A 97 -17.70 7.89 1.43
C ARG A 97 -17.19 7.65 2.83
N ARG A 98 -17.65 8.47 3.77
CA ARG A 98 -17.31 8.42 5.20
C ARG A 98 -17.95 7.21 5.93
N SER A 99 -17.89 6.03 5.33
CA SER A 99 -18.56 4.81 5.79
C SER A 99 -17.69 3.56 5.56
N HIS A 100 -17.84 2.59 6.46
CA HIS A 100 -17.24 1.24 6.47
C HIS A 100 -15.74 1.16 6.79
N PHE A 101 -15.37 1.54 8.03
CA PHE A 101 -14.02 1.33 8.57
C PHE A 101 -13.59 -0.14 8.58
N GLU A 102 -14.53 -1.09 8.64
CA GLU A 102 -14.26 -2.54 8.59
C GLU A 102 -13.57 -2.97 7.29
N ILE A 103 -13.81 -2.25 6.17
CA ILE A 103 -13.15 -2.51 4.89
C ILE A 103 -11.64 -2.26 5.00
N PHE A 104 -11.19 -1.46 5.97
CA PHE A 104 -9.77 -1.24 6.23
C PHE A 104 -9.08 -2.45 6.87
N ALA A 105 -9.82 -3.35 7.52
CA ALA A 105 -9.23 -4.55 8.13
C ALA A 105 -8.71 -5.53 7.06
N ALA A 106 -9.39 -5.64 5.92
CA ALA A 106 -9.00 -6.53 4.83
C ALA A 106 -7.58 -6.27 4.29
N PRO A 107 -7.20 -5.05 3.84
CA PRO A 107 -5.84 -4.77 3.38
C PRO A 107 -4.78 -4.96 4.48
N VAL A 108 -5.12 -4.67 5.74
CA VAL A 108 -4.20 -4.86 6.88
C VAL A 108 -3.93 -6.34 7.10
N ILE A 109 -4.94 -7.20 7.03
CA ILE A 109 -4.78 -8.66 7.16
C ILE A 109 -3.92 -9.20 6.01
N CYS A 110 -4.16 -8.75 4.78
CA CYS A 110 -3.32 -9.13 3.63
C CYS A 110 -1.85 -8.72 3.83
N LEU A 111 -1.61 -7.47 4.26
CA LEU A 111 -0.26 -6.97 4.52
C LEU A 111 0.44 -7.75 5.64
N ALA A 112 -0.26 -7.96 6.76
CA ALA A 112 0.28 -8.70 7.91
C ALA A 112 0.64 -10.13 7.52
N THR A 113 -0.24 -10.82 6.78
CA THR A 113 0.00 -12.19 6.31
C THR A 113 1.23 -12.25 5.41
N GLY A 114 1.36 -11.33 4.45
CA GLY A 114 2.52 -11.26 3.55
C GLY A 114 3.84 -11.02 4.30
N ILE A 115 3.84 -10.12 5.29
CA ILE A 115 5.03 -9.84 6.11
C ILE A 115 5.39 -11.03 7.00
N ILE A 116 4.42 -11.64 7.68
CA ILE A 116 4.65 -12.80 8.56
C ILE A 116 5.25 -13.97 7.76
N LEU A 117 4.72 -14.25 6.58
CA LEU A 117 5.27 -15.28 5.69
C LEU A 117 6.70 -14.95 5.23
N THR A 118 6.97 -13.68 4.95
CA THR A 118 8.33 -13.23 4.56
C THR A 118 9.32 -13.38 5.71
N ILE A 119 8.94 -13.02 6.94
CA ILE A 119 9.77 -13.19 8.14
C ILE A 119 10.01 -14.68 8.43
N GLY A 120 8.96 -15.49 8.38
CA GLY A 120 9.06 -16.95 8.59
C GLY A 120 9.96 -17.63 7.55
N GLY A 121 10.04 -17.10 6.34
CA GLY A 121 10.97 -17.58 5.31
C GLY A 121 12.41 -17.11 5.43
N LEU A 122 12.62 -16.03 6.20
CA LEU A 122 13.94 -15.45 6.44
C LEU A 122 14.66 -16.14 7.61
N ILE A 123 13.89 -16.72 8.54
CA ILE A 123 14.40 -17.50 9.66
C ILE A 123 14.70 -18.92 9.14
N PRO A 124 15.95 -19.40 9.23
CA PRO A 124 16.35 -20.73 8.78
C PRO A 124 15.78 -21.85 9.65
#